data_AF-A0A835R5R8-F1
#
_entry.id   AF-A0A835R5R8-F1
#
_cell.length_a   1.000
_cell.length_b   1.000
_cell.length_c   1.000
_cell.angle_alpha   90.00
_cell.angle_beta   90.00
_cell.angle_gamma   90.00
#
_symmetry.space_group_name_H-M   'P 1'
#
loop_
_entity.id
_entity.type
_entity.pdbx_description
1 polymer ?
#
loop_
_entity_poly.entity_id
_entity_poly.type
_entity_poly.pdbx_seq_one_letter_code
_entity_poly.pdbx_strand_id
1 'polypeptide(L)'
;MGARRVLVTGTGPLGCVPAELALRSRTGACDPELQRAAELFNPQLVQILSQLNGQYGSNVFIGANTARMHQDFVSDPQAYGFVTSKRACCGQGPFNGLGLCTLASNLCPNRNLYAFWDPFHPSERANRIIVSRFMTGSTEYMTPMNLSTILAMDETT
;
A
#
# COMPACT_ATOMS: atom_id res chain seq x y z
N MET A 1 9.92 1.13 -27.37
CA MET A 1 8.55 1.17 -26.81
C MET A 1 8.22 2.63 -26.48
N GLY A 2 6.97 3.09 -26.70
CA GLY A 2 6.58 4.51 -26.66
C GLY A 2 5.64 4.90 -25.51
N ALA A 3 5.75 4.24 -24.35
CA ALA A 3 4.95 4.59 -23.17
C ALA A 3 5.29 6.01 -22.70
N ARG A 4 4.27 6.83 -22.44
CA ARG A 4 4.42 8.23 -21.99
C ARG A 4 3.96 8.45 -20.56
N ARG A 5 3.25 7.49 -19.97
CA ARG A 5 2.72 7.51 -18.61
C ARG A 5 2.85 6.13 -18.00
N VAL A 6 3.61 6.03 -16.92
CA VAL A 6 3.86 4.78 -16.21
C VAL A 6 3.73 5.04 -14.72
N LEU A 7 2.69 4.50 -14.10
CA LEU A 7 2.58 4.45 -12.65
C LEU A 7 3.41 3.28 -12.14
N VAL A 8 4.30 3.54 -11.19
CA VAL A 8 5.17 2.54 -10.57
C VAL A 8 4.92 2.55 -9.08
N THR A 9 4.45 1.44 -8.53
CA THR A 9 4.16 1.32 -7.10
C THR A 9 5.40 0.90 -6.33
N GLY A 10 5.62 1.52 -5.17
CA GLY A 10 6.50 0.96 -4.16
C GLY A 10 5.93 -0.31 -3.53
N THR A 11 6.58 -0.76 -2.46
CA THR A 11 6.07 -1.81 -1.57
C THR A 11 5.22 -1.20 -0.46
N GLY A 12 4.31 -1.99 0.11
CA GLY A 12 3.67 -1.64 1.39
C GLY A 12 4.59 -1.95 2.59
N PRO A 13 4.13 -1.73 3.83
CA PRO A 13 4.84 -2.15 5.03
C PRO A 13 4.76 -3.68 5.17
N LEU A 14 5.70 -4.37 4.53
CA LEU A 14 5.71 -5.83 4.37
C LEU A 14 5.60 -6.58 5.72
N GLY A 15 6.29 -6.11 6.75
CA GLY A 15 6.28 -6.75 8.06
C GLY A 15 4.99 -6.56 8.85
N CYS A 16 4.07 -5.71 8.38
CA CYS A 16 2.84 -5.37 9.10
C CYS A 16 1.59 -6.11 8.62
N VAL A 17 1.68 -6.91 7.55
CA VAL A 17 0.52 -7.66 7.04
C VAL A 17 0.12 -8.78 8.02
N PRO A 18 -1.18 -9.15 8.11
CA PRO A 18 -1.64 -10.14 9.07
C PRO A 18 -0.90 -11.49 9.02
N ALA A 19 -0.45 -11.93 7.84
CA ALA A 19 0.36 -13.15 7.70
C ALA A 19 1.68 -13.07 8.48
N GLU A 20 2.43 -11.99 8.33
CA GLU A 20 3.72 -11.82 9.01
C GLU A 20 3.51 -11.63 10.51
N LEU A 21 2.42 -10.96 10.91
CA LEU A 21 2.03 -10.90 12.32
C LEU A 21 1.73 -12.30 12.88
N ALA A 22 1.03 -13.14 12.13
CA ALA A 22 0.69 -14.50 12.56
C ALA A 22 1.89 -15.44 12.64
N LEU A 23 2.86 -15.30 11.71
CA LEU A 23 4.01 -16.19 11.61
C LEU A 23 5.19 -15.74 12.48
N ARG A 24 5.36 -14.44 12.68
CA ARG A 24 6.60 -13.87 13.25
C ARG A 24 6.38 -13.06 14.52
N SER A 25 5.16 -12.59 14.78
CA SER A 25 4.90 -11.67 15.89
C SER A 25 4.29 -12.33 17.12
N ARG A 26 4.88 -12.05 18.29
CA ARG A 26 4.30 -12.43 19.59
C ARG A 26 3.37 -11.37 20.17
N THR A 27 3.56 -10.11 19.78
CA THR A 27 2.89 -8.93 20.34
C THR A 27 1.98 -8.23 19.33
N GLY A 28 1.95 -8.70 18.08
CA GLY A 28 1.32 -7.99 16.96
C GLY A 28 2.10 -6.74 16.54
N ALA A 29 3.39 -6.66 16.86
CA ALA A 29 4.33 -5.72 16.26
C ALA A 29 4.77 -6.21 14.87
N CYS A 30 5.02 -5.27 13.96
CA CYS A 30 5.48 -5.60 12.61
C CYS A 30 6.87 -6.26 12.65
N ASP A 31 7.12 -7.15 11.71
CA ASP A 31 8.43 -7.80 11.57
C ASP A 31 9.51 -6.78 11.13
N PRO A 32 10.58 -6.57 11.91
CA PRO A 32 11.56 -5.52 11.63
C PRO A 32 12.44 -5.82 10.40
N GLU A 33 12.66 -7.09 10.06
CA GLU A 33 13.50 -7.46 8.91
C GLU A 33 12.75 -7.17 7.60
N LEU A 34 11.48 -7.55 7.53
CA LEU A 34 10.63 -7.28 6.37
C LEU A 34 10.32 -5.78 6.21
N GLN A 35 10.15 -5.06 7.32
CA GLN A 35 10.05 -3.59 7.27
C GLN A 35 11.34 -2.97 6.70
N ARG A 36 12.51 -3.41 7.17
CA ARG A 36 13.79 -2.90 6.67
C ARG A 36 13.98 -3.16 5.17
N ALA A 37 13.53 -4.31 4.66
CA ALA A 37 13.58 -4.60 3.23
C ALA A 37 12.75 -3.58 2.41
N ALA A 38 11.54 -3.26 2.85
CA ALA A 38 10.69 -2.24 2.22
C ALA A 38 11.33 -0.83 2.31
N GLU A 39 11.89 -0.48 3.46
CA GLU A 39 12.57 0.80 3.72
C GLU A 39 13.82 0.99 2.85
N LEU A 40 14.53 -0.08 2.50
CA LEU A 40 15.66 -0.03 1.58
C LEU A 40 15.21 0.08 0.11
N PHE A 41 14.16 -0.63 -0.28
CA PHE A 41 13.69 -0.69 -1.67
C PHE A 41 13.03 0.62 -2.11
N ASN A 42 12.10 1.17 -1.31
CA ASN A 42 11.24 2.28 -1.75
C ASN A 42 12.01 3.57 -2.11
N PRO A 43 13.03 4.01 -1.35
CA PRO A 43 13.82 5.20 -1.73
C PRO A 43 14.61 4.99 -3.02
N GLN A 44 15.19 3.80 -3.22
CA GLN A 44 15.94 3.47 -4.44
C GLN A 44 15.02 3.46 -5.67
N LEU A 45 13.79 2.94 -5.52
CA LEU A 45 12.79 3.02 -6.57
C LEU A 45 12.58 4.47 -7.00
N VAL A 46 12.27 5.37 -6.06
CA VAL A 46 12.04 6.80 -6.34
C VAL A 46 13.24 7.44 -7.03
N GLN A 47 14.46 7.12 -6.57
CA GLN A 47 15.69 7.61 -7.17
C GLN A 47 15.83 7.18 -8.65
N ILE A 48 15.56 5.91 -8.96
CA ILE A 48 15.63 5.39 -10.34
C ILE A 48 14.57 6.07 -11.22
N LEU A 49 13.34 6.25 -10.73
CA LEU A 49 12.29 6.93 -11.50
C LEU A 49 12.68 8.39 -11.81
N SER A 50 13.29 9.09 -10.85
CA SER A 50 13.81 10.44 -11.05
C SER A 50 14.92 10.49 -12.10
N GLN A 51 15.87 9.56 -12.05
CA GLN A 51 16.95 9.46 -13.03
C GLN A 51 16.41 9.18 -14.44
N LEU A 52 15.45 8.27 -14.57
CA LEU A 52 14.81 7.95 -15.85
C LEU A 52 14.07 9.17 -16.41
N ASN A 53 13.25 9.86 -15.60
CA ASN A 53 12.58 11.09 -16.04
C ASN A 53 13.58 12.17 -16.47
N GLY A 54 14.72 12.29 -15.78
CA GLY A 54 15.82 13.19 -16.17
C GLY A 54 16.44 12.80 -17.51
N GLN A 55 16.68 11.51 -17.75
CA GLN A 55 17.21 10.99 -19.02
C GLN A 55 16.24 11.25 -20.19
N TYR A 56 14.93 11.15 -19.96
CA TYR A 56 13.90 11.38 -20.97
C TYR A 56 13.49 12.86 -21.12
N GLY A 57 13.99 13.74 -20.27
CA GLY A 57 13.59 15.16 -20.24
C GLY A 57 12.09 15.38 -20.01
N SER A 58 11.38 14.38 -19.47
CA SER A 58 9.93 14.40 -19.28
C SER A 58 9.49 13.48 -18.16
N ASN A 59 8.37 13.81 -17.52
CA ASN A 59 7.80 13.00 -16.44
C ASN A 59 7.00 11.81 -17.00
N VAL A 60 7.70 10.78 -17.46
CA VAL A 60 7.09 9.53 -17.96
C VAL A 60 6.65 8.65 -16.80
N PHE A 61 7.48 8.56 -15.76
CA PHE A 61 7.26 7.69 -14.61
C PHE A 61 6.76 8.47 -13.41
N ILE A 62 5.72 7.96 -12.75
CA ILE A 62 5.23 8.44 -11.46
C ILE A 62 5.38 7.32 -10.45
N GLY A 63 6.06 7.60 -9.35
CA GLY A 63 6.17 6.72 -8.20
C GLY A 63 5.00 6.89 -7.25
N ALA A 64 4.40 5.78 -6.81
CA ALA A 64 3.45 5.76 -5.72
C ALA A 64 4.11 5.26 -4.44
N ASN A 65 4.10 6.09 -3.41
CA ASN A 65 4.57 5.76 -2.07
C ASN A 65 3.51 4.95 -1.31
N THR A 66 3.33 3.71 -1.74
CA THR A 66 2.38 2.77 -1.13
C THR A 66 2.72 2.47 0.32
N ALA A 67 4.00 2.52 0.71
CA ALA A 67 4.41 2.34 2.10
C ALA A 67 3.76 3.40 2.99
N ARG A 68 3.87 4.68 2.63
CA ARG A 68 3.21 5.78 3.37
C ARG A 68 1.69 5.60 3.43
N MET A 69 1.06 5.31 2.28
CA MET A 69 -0.40 5.16 2.20
C MET A 69 -0.95 4.04 3.09
N HIS A 70 -0.21 2.93 3.18
CA HIS A 70 -0.59 1.83 4.06
C HIS A 70 -0.26 2.15 5.51
N GLN A 71 0.90 2.76 5.77
CA GLN A 71 1.34 3.09 7.12
C GLN A 71 0.34 3.97 7.85
N ASP A 72 -0.27 4.94 7.15
CA ASP A 72 -1.35 5.79 7.64
C ASP A 72 -2.42 5.01 8.43
N PHE A 73 -3.08 4.05 7.78
CA PHE A 73 -4.13 3.27 8.41
C PHE A 73 -3.61 2.06 9.20
N VAL A 74 -2.35 1.66 9.01
CA VAL A 74 -1.71 0.63 9.83
C VAL A 74 -1.40 1.17 11.22
N SER A 75 -0.84 2.37 11.33
CA SER A 75 -0.46 2.99 12.60
C SER A 75 -1.65 3.56 13.37
N ASP A 76 -2.66 4.08 12.67
CA ASP A 76 -3.87 4.63 13.29
C ASP A 76 -5.13 4.16 12.54
N PRO A 77 -5.53 2.89 12.67
CA PRO A 77 -6.69 2.37 11.95
C PRO A 77 -7.98 3.15 12.26
N GLN A 78 -8.12 3.68 13.47
CA GLN A 78 -9.33 4.35 13.92
C GLN A 78 -9.52 5.72 13.24
N ALA A 79 -8.45 6.48 13.01
CA ALA A 79 -8.49 7.71 12.21
C ALA A 79 -9.00 7.48 10.78
N TYR A 80 -8.78 6.28 10.24
CA TYR A 80 -9.27 5.87 8.91
C TYR A 80 -10.59 5.08 8.98
N GLY A 81 -11.17 4.98 10.18
CA GLY A 81 -12.44 4.32 10.50
C GLY A 81 -12.42 2.80 10.39
N PHE A 82 -11.24 2.18 10.50
CA PHE A 82 -11.07 0.75 10.71
C PHE A 82 -11.06 0.43 12.22
N VAL A 83 -11.62 -0.71 12.58
CA VAL A 83 -11.53 -1.24 13.96
C VAL A 83 -10.18 -1.93 14.20
N THR A 84 -9.51 -2.38 13.13
CA THR A 84 -8.19 -2.99 13.22
C THR A 84 -7.44 -2.95 11.89
N SER A 85 -6.13 -2.80 11.98
CA SER A 85 -5.16 -3.01 10.91
C SER A 85 -4.34 -4.29 11.08
N LYS A 86 -4.52 -5.03 12.18
CA LYS A 86 -3.67 -6.18 12.51
C LYS A 86 -4.32 -7.52 12.19
N ARG A 87 -5.65 -7.58 12.11
CA ARG A 87 -6.40 -8.81 11.84
C ARG A 87 -7.02 -8.73 10.45
N ALA A 88 -6.92 -9.81 9.66
CA ALA A 88 -7.60 -9.94 8.39
C ALA A 88 -9.10 -10.20 8.58
N CYS A 89 -9.94 -9.72 7.65
CA CYS A 89 -11.36 -10.02 7.68
C CYS A 89 -11.65 -11.50 7.43
N CYS A 90 -10.98 -12.12 6.46
CA CYS A 90 -11.13 -13.52 6.08
C CYS A 90 -9.82 -14.28 6.30
N GLY A 91 -9.83 -15.29 7.18
CA GLY A 91 -8.65 -16.14 7.38
C GLY A 91 -8.74 -17.01 8.62
N GLN A 92 -7.61 -17.60 8.99
CA GLN A 92 -7.54 -18.58 10.08
C GLN A 92 -6.38 -18.25 11.03
N GLY A 93 -6.40 -18.87 12.22
CA GLY A 93 -5.34 -18.76 13.21
C GLY A 93 -5.13 -17.35 13.80
N PRO A 94 -3.96 -17.10 14.41
CA PRO A 94 -3.58 -15.79 14.93
C PRO A 94 -3.78 -14.70 13.87
N PHE A 95 -4.33 -13.55 14.27
CA PHE A 95 -4.58 -12.40 13.37
C PHE A 95 -5.43 -12.71 12.12
N ASN A 96 -6.11 -13.86 12.04
CA ASN A 96 -6.68 -14.38 10.79
C ASN A 96 -5.64 -14.39 9.64
N GLY A 97 -4.35 -14.52 9.96
CA GLY A 97 -3.24 -14.39 9.03
C GLY A 97 -2.79 -15.70 8.39
N LEU A 98 -3.44 -16.82 8.66
CA LEU A 98 -3.05 -18.13 8.12
C LEU A 98 -4.04 -18.66 7.09
N GLY A 99 -3.51 -19.33 6.07
CA GLY A 99 -4.28 -20.02 5.04
C GLY A 99 -4.95 -19.10 4.02
N LEU A 100 -5.55 -19.70 3.00
CA LEU A 100 -6.34 -18.98 2.00
C LEU A 100 -7.72 -18.61 2.57
N CYS A 101 -8.33 -17.55 2.03
CA CYS A 101 -9.73 -17.23 2.29
C CYS A 101 -10.63 -18.26 1.58
N THR A 102 -11.23 -19.18 2.35
CA THR A 102 -12.09 -20.26 1.85
C THR A 102 -13.35 -20.38 2.71
N LEU A 103 -14.25 -21.30 2.38
CA LEU A 103 -15.46 -21.57 3.18
C LEU A 103 -15.15 -22.05 4.62
N ALA A 104 -13.95 -22.55 4.88
CA ALA A 104 -13.52 -22.97 6.22
C ALA A 104 -12.90 -21.82 7.04
N SER A 105 -12.74 -20.63 6.45
CA SER A 105 -12.09 -19.49 7.11
C SER A 105 -13.06 -18.74 8.04
N ASN A 106 -12.51 -18.12 9.08
CA ASN A 106 -13.27 -17.15 9.87
C ASN A 106 -13.49 -15.91 9.00
N LEU A 107 -14.74 -15.44 8.95
CA LEU A 107 -15.12 -14.23 8.22
C LEU A 107 -15.60 -13.15 9.19
N CYS A 108 -15.10 -11.92 9.02
CA CYS A 108 -15.51 -10.79 9.82
C CYS A 108 -16.95 -10.36 9.47
N PRO A 109 -17.72 -9.80 10.42
CA PRO A 109 -19.11 -9.43 10.19
C PRO A 109 -19.28 -8.23 9.24
N ASN A 110 -18.25 -7.39 9.11
CA ASN A 110 -18.28 -6.23 8.23
C ASN A 110 -16.88 -5.91 7.67
N ARG A 111 -16.66 -6.25 6.40
CA ARG A 111 -15.38 -6.02 5.70
C ARG A 111 -14.97 -4.55 5.61
N ASN A 112 -15.91 -3.62 5.71
CA ASN A 112 -15.62 -2.19 5.66
C ASN A 112 -14.94 -1.69 6.95
N LEU A 113 -14.92 -2.49 8.02
CA LEU A 113 -14.27 -2.11 9.28
C LEU A 113 -12.84 -2.64 9.40
N TYR A 114 -12.35 -3.44 8.45
CA TYR A 114 -11.04 -4.08 8.51
C TYR A 114 -10.12 -3.51 7.43
N ALA A 115 -8.89 -3.17 7.79
CA ALA A 115 -7.92 -2.66 6.81
C ALA A 115 -7.49 -3.75 5.81
N PHE A 116 -7.45 -5.01 6.25
CA PHE A 116 -7.05 -6.16 5.42
C PHE A 116 -8.24 -7.08 5.14
N TRP A 117 -8.38 -7.50 3.88
CA TRP A 117 -9.35 -8.51 3.47
C TRP A 117 -8.88 -9.90 3.89
N ASP A 118 -7.66 -10.26 3.51
CA ASP A 118 -7.06 -11.57 3.73
C ASP A 118 -5.66 -11.40 4.38
N PRO A 119 -4.84 -12.46 4.54
CA PRO A 119 -3.55 -12.36 5.21
C PRO A 119 -2.54 -11.34 4.63
N PHE A 120 -2.73 -10.89 3.39
CA PHE A 120 -1.79 -9.98 2.72
C PHE A 120 -2.47 -8.75 2.11
N HIS A 121 -3.69 -8.87 1.61
CA HIS A 121 -4.30 -7.86 0.75
C HIS A 121 -5.19 -6.87 1.51
N PRO A 122 -5.10 -5.56 1.21
CA PRO A 122 -5.99 -4.55 1.76
C PRO A 122 -7.46 -4.82 1.38
N SER A 123 -8.39 -4.40 2.24
CA SER A 123 -9.81 -4.43 1.93
C SER A 123 -10.18 -3.47 0.80
N GLU A 124 -11.36 -3.63 0.20
CA GLU A 124 -11.90 -2.69 -0.78
C GLU A 124 -11.87 -1.24 -0.27
N ARG A 125 -12.24 -1.02 1.00
CA ARG A 125 -12.21 0.31 1.63
C ARG A 125 -10.79 0.86 1.74
N ALA A 126 -9.83 0.04 2.16
CA ALA A 126 -8.43 0.45 2.23
C ALA A 126 -7.90 0.80 0.83
N ASN A 127 -8.25 0.03 -0.19
CA ASN A 127 -7.91 0.34 -1.58
C ASN A 127 -8.51 1.66 -2.06
N ARG A 128 -9.74 2.02 -1.66
CA ARG A 128 -10.32 3.34 -1.99
C ARG A 128 -9.51 4.49 -1.38
N ILE A 129 -9.01 4.33 -0.16
CA ILE A 129 -8.12 5.31 0.48
C ILE A 129 -6.81 5.43 -0.29
N ILE A 130 -6.17 4.31 -0.64
CA ILE A 130 -4.93 4.27 -1.44
C ILE A 130 -5.15 4.98 -2.79
N VAL A 131 -6.20 4.63 -3.53
CA VAL A 131 -6.50 5.25 -4.82
C VAL A 131 -6.80 6.74 -4.68
N SER A 132 -7.47 7.18 -3.60
CA SER A 132 -7.64 8.62 -3.35
C SER A 132 -6.30 9.34 -3.24
N ARG A 133 -5.28 8.71 -2.63
CA ARG A 133 -3.92 9.27 -2.54
C ARG A 133 -3.20 9.24 -3.89
N PHE A 134 -3.45 8.23 -4.72
CA PHE A 134 -2.96 8.23 -6.10
C PHE A 134 -3.50 9.43 -6.89
N MET A 135 -4.80 9.70 -6.77
CA MET A 135 -5.47 10.74 -7.54
C MET A 135 -5.10 12.14 -7.07
N THR A 136 -5.18 12.41 -5.77
CA THR A 136 -5.11 13.79 -5.24
C THR A 136 -4.12 13.96 -4.09
N GLY A 137 -3.33 12.93 -3.76
CA GLY A 137 -2.32 13.00 -2.71
C GLY A 137 -1.24 14.05 -2.99
N SER A 138 -0.61 14.53 -1.92
CA SER A 138 0.58 15.37 -2.00
C SER A 138 1.79 14.58 -2.52
N THR A 139 2.92 15.28 -2.69
CA THR A 139 4.18 14.67 -3.13
C THR A 139 4.79 13.67 -2.14
N GLU A 140 4.27 13.63 -0.90
CA GLU A 140 4.58 12.60 0.09
C GLU A 140 4.06 11.22 -0.34
N TYR A 141 2.92 11.20 -1.03
CA TYR A 141 2.24 9.99 -1.49
C TYR A 141 2.57 9.65 -2.94
N MET A 142 2.79 10.66 -3.78
CA MET A 142 2.97 10.49 -5.22
C MET A 142 4.11 11.35 -5.75
N THR A 143 5.08 10.78 -6.44
CA THR A 143 6.27 11.51 -6.91
C THR A 143 6.41 11.43 -8.42
N PRO A 144 6.65 12.54 -9.16
CA PRO A 144 6.77 13.92 -8.66
C PRO A 144 5.43 14.62 -8.45
N MET A 145 4.32 14.02 -8.89
CA MET A 145 2.97 14.59 -8.79
C MET A 145 1.93 13.46 -8.76
N ASN A 146 0.70 13.79 -8.37
CA ASN A 146 -0.41 12.84 -8.37
C ASN A 146 -1.01 12.63 -9.78
N LEU A 147 -1.89 11.63 -9.89
CA LEU A 147 -2.49 11.26 -11.18
C LEU A 147 -3.38 12.38 -11.74
N SER A 148 -4.14 13.10 -10.90
CA SER A 148 -4.96 14.21 -11.39
C SER A 148 -4.12 15.31 -12.04
N THR A 149 -2.96 15.64 -11.47
CA THR A 149 -2.05 16.64 -12.06
C THR A 149 -1.52 16.18 -13.41
N ILE A 150 -0.97 14.96 -13.51
CA ILE A 150 -0.36 14.54 -14.78
C ILE A 150 -1.37 14.32 -15.91
N LEU A 151 -2.59 13.87 -15.56
CA LEU A 151 -3.66 13.66 -16.55
C LEU A 151 -4.17 15.00 -17.09
N ALA A 152 -4.27 16.03 -16.24
CA ALA A 152 -4.65 17.37 -16.68
C ALA A 152 -3.59 18.02 -17.58
N MET A 153 -2.30 17.71 -17.40
CA MET A 153 -1.23 18.20 -18.27
C MET A 153 -1.34 17.63 -19.70
N ASP A 154 -1.82 16.40 -19.85
CA ASP A 154 -2.02 15.77 -21.17
C ASP A 154 -3.18 16.40 -21.96
N GLU A 155 -4.20 16.94 -21.29
CA GLU A 155 -5.30 17.63 -21.97
C GLU A 155 -4.88 18.93 -22.65
N THR A 156 -3.66 19.43 -22.34
CA THR A 156 -3.14 20.70 -22.83
C THR A 156 -2.02 20.56 -23.88
N THR A 157 -1.67 19.34 -24.28
CA THR A 157 -0.61 19.01 -25.27
C THR A 157 -1.14 18.19 -26.43
#